data_AF-A0A0A1CS82-F1
#
_entry.id   AF-A0A0A1CS82-F1
#
_cell.length_a   1.000
_cell.length_b   1.000
_cell.length_c   1.000
_cell.angle_alpha   90.00
_cell.angle_beta   90.00
_cell.angle_gamma   90.00
#
_symmetry.space_group_name_H-M   'P 1'
#
loop_
_entity.id
_entity.type
_entity.pdbx_description
1 polymer ?
#
loop_
_entity_poly.entity_id
_entity_poly.type
_entity_poly.pdbx_seq_one_letter_code
_entity_poly.pdbx_strand_id
1 'polypeptide(L)'
;MAGRKAIKNINWTALLERVPEHEKMNFSLFKAKSEKYFKSLEDYPEELPKINWELYKKKISVPGLVEKFQKEYESFKVAYPEDKYTSTIAEEAKKVDILIKQFIDQSNKRIEDNLNEIKALESMMKYGDMTMEDFKDMHPDLAFDPKHPTIFPHEKDYQPDEETDKQLAKY
;
A
#
# COMPACT_ATOMS: atom_id res chain seq x y z
N MET A 1 18.75 -20.99 -14.56
CA MET A 1 17.71 -21.98 -14.91
C MET A 1 16.39 -21.49 -14.33
N ALA A 2 15.53 -20.87 -15.15
CA ALA A 2 14.20 -20.48 -14.71
C ALA A 2 13.27 -21.68 -14.90
N GLY A 3 13.24 -22.58 -13.91
CA GLY A 3 12.19 -23.60 -13.81
C GLY A 3 10.87 -22.95 -13.41
N ARG A 4 9.75 -23.68 -13.56
CA ARG A 4 8.45 -23.30 -13.02
C ARG A 4 8.63 -23.03 -11.52
N LYS A 5 8.73 -21.76 -11.13
CA LYS A 5 8.88 -21.40 -9.72
C LYS A 5 7.59 -21.77 -9.03
N ALA A 6 7.65 -22.72 -8.11
CA ALA A 6 6.53 -23.08 -7.26
C ALA A 6 6.03 -21.80 -6.57
N ILE A 7 4.78 -21.43 -6.84
CA ILE A 7 4.12 -20.31 -6.19
C ILE A 7 3.96 -20.73 -4.72
N LYS A 8 4.73 -20.10 -3.83
CA LYS A 8 4.62 -20.32 -2.39
C LYS A 8 3.19 -20.02 -1.96
N ASN A 9 2.68 -20.75 -0.95
CA ASN A 9 1.35 -20.52 -0.42
C ASN A 9 1.24 -19.07 0.10
N ILE A 10 0.43 -18.23 -0.55
CA ILE A 10 0.22 -16.83 -0.17
C ILE A 10 -0.89 -16.77 0.86
N ASN A 11 -0.62 -16.14 2.01
CA ASN A 11 -1.64 -15.90 3.02
C ASN A 11 -2.49 -14.67 2.63
N TRP A 12 -3.55 -14.90 1.86
CA TRP A 12 -4.44 -13.84 1.36
C TRP A 12 -5.26 -13.16 2.46
N THR A 13 -5.58 -13.85 3.56
CA THR A 13 -6.38 -13.26 4.66
C THR A 13 -5.56 -12.23 5.42
N ALA A 14 -4.30 -12.56 5.74
CA ALA A 14 -3.39 -11.64 6.43
C ALA A 14 -3.08 -10.38 5.60
N LEU A 15 -3.11 -10.48 4.27
CA LEU A 15 -2.97 -9.31 3.40
C LEU A 15 -4.24 -8.46 3.40
N LEU A 16 -5.42 -9.09 3.32
CA LEU A 16 -6.70 -8.38 3.30
C LEU A 16 -6.93 -7.54 4.56
N GLU A 17 -6.47 -8.01 5.73
CA GLU A 17 -6.56 -7.28 7.00
C GLU A 17 -5.75 -5.98 7.03
N ARG A 18 -4.68 -5.88 6.22
CA ARG A 18 -3.77 -4.73 6.21
C ARG A 18 -4.11 -3.71 5.11
N VAL A 19 -5.01 -4.05 4.20
CA VAL A 19 -5.35 -3.21 3.05
C VAL A 19 -6.36 -2.13 3.47
N PRO A 20 -6.07 -0.84 3.19
CA PRO A 20 -7.03 0.24 3.40
C PRO A 20 -8.34 0.01 2.65
N GLU A 21 -9.46 0.48 3.19
CA GLU A 21 -10.80 0.22 2.65
C GLU A 21 -10.96 0.64 1.18
N HIS A 22 -10.39 1.79 0.80
CA HIS A 22 -10.42 2.31 -0.56
C HIS A 22 -9.62 1.47 -1.57
N GLU A 23 -8.67 0.65 -1.12
CA GLU A 23 -7.83 -0.20 -1.98
C GLU A 23 -8.30 -1.65 -2.08
N LYS A 24 -9.32 -2.05 -1.28
CA LYS A 24 -9.86 -3.42 -1.28
C LYS A 24 -10.29 -3.90 -2.67
N MET A 25 -10.82 -3.00 -3.50
CA MET A 25 -11.19 -3.30 -4.89
C MET A 25 -9.97 -3.69 -5.73
N ASN A 26 -8.90 -2.89 -5.66
CA ASN A 26 -7.65 -3.16 -6.39
C ASN A 26 -6.99 -4.46 -5.92
N PHE A 27 -7.02 -4.73 -4.62
CA PHE A 27 -6.53 -5.98 -4.04
C PHE A 27 -7.31 -7.20 -4.55
N SER A 28 -8.65 -7.12 -4.62
CA SER A 28 -9.49 -8.18 -5.18
C SER A 28 -9.14 -8.47 -6.64
N LEU A 29 -8.95 -7.43 -7.45
CA LEU A 29 -8.53 -7.56 -8.85
C LEU A 29 -7.13 -8.19 -8.99
N PHE A 30 -6.18 -7.79 -8.14
CA PHE A 30 -4.85 -8.37 -8.10
C PHE A 30 -4.89 -9.87 -7.74
N LYS A 31 -5.65 -10.21 -6.70
CA LYS A 31 -5.88 -11.60 -6.27
C LYS A 31 -6.47 -12.42 -7.42
N ALA A 32 -7.53 -11.94 -8.06
CA ALA A 32 -8.17 -12.63 -9.18
C ALA A 32 -7.21 -12.87 -10.37
N LYS A 33 -6.36 -11.89 -10.70
CA LYS A 33 -5.32 -12.07 -11.73
C LYS A 33 -4.31 -13.14 -11.31
N SER A 34 -3.82 -13.11 -10.07
CA SER A 34 -2.85 -14.08 -9.59
C SER A 34 -3.39 -15.52 -9.59
N GLU A 35 -4.64 -15.71 -9.16
CA GLU A 35 -5.34 -17.00 -9.19
C GLU A 35 -5.59 -17.48 -10.62
N LYS A 36 -5.94 -16.57 -11.54
CA LYS A 36 -6.09 -16.92 -12.96
C LYS A 36 -4.79 -17.48 -13.54
N TYR A 37 -3.66 -16.82 -13.28
CA TYR A 37 -2.35 -17.32 -13.74
C TYR A 37 -1.96 -18.64 -13.07
N PHE A 38 -2.28 -18.79 -11.77
CA PHE A 38 -2.04 -20.04 -11.05
C PHE A 38 -2.83 -21.21 -11.65
N LYS A 39 -4.14 -21.02 -11.92
CA LYS A 39 -4.97 -22.04 -12.58
C LYS A 39 -4.46 -22.38 -13.97
N SER A 40 -4.12 -21.37 -14.78
CA SER A 40 -3.50 -21.63 -16.09
C SER A 40 -2.20 -22.40 -15.97
N LEU A 41 -1.40 -22.16 -14.92
CA LEU A 41 -0.21 -22.94 -14.66
C LEU A 41 -0.57 -24.41 -14.37
N GLU A 42 -1.56 -24.67 -13.52
CA GLU A 42 -2.03 -26.02 -13.16
C GLU A 42 -2.59 -26.80 -14.36
N ASP A 43 -3.29 -26.13 -15.27
CA ASP A 43 -3.86 -26.73 -16.49
C ASP A 43 -2.76 -27.27 -17.44
N TYR A 44 -1.56 -26.67 -17.44
CA TYR A 44 -0.43 -27.12 -18.26
C TYR A 44 0.54 -28.00 -17.43
N PRO A 45 0.66 -29.30 -17.71
CA PRO A 45 1.61 -30.17 -17.02
C PRO A 45 3.06 -29.73 -17.28
N GLU A 46 3.95 -29.98 -16.31
CA GLU A 46 5.37 -29.61 -16.40
C GLU A 46 6.11 -30.35 -17.52
N GLU A 47 5.66 -31.57 -17.84
CA GLU A 47 6.17 -32.36 -18.95
C GLU A 47 5.14 -32.41 -20.09
N LEU A 48 5.63 -32.19 -21.31
CA LEU A 48 4.84 -32.43 -22.51
C LEU A 48 4.41 -33.91 -22.54
N PRO A 49 3.15 -34.22 -22.90
CA PRO A 49 2.70 -35.59 -23.03
C PRO A 49 3.63 -36.38 -23.95
N LYS A 50 4.12 -37.54 -23.48
CA LYS A 50 5.03 -38.37 -24.27
C LYS A 50 4.34 -38.83 -25.54
N ILE A 51 4.93 -38.51 -26.70
CA ILE A 51 4.45 -38.96 -28.00
C ILE A 51 4.76 -40.45 -28.14
N ASN A 52 3.75 -41.27 -28.46
CA ASN A 52 3.95 -42.69 -28.74
C ASN A 52 4.42 -42.90 -30.19
N TRP A 53 5.73 -42.78 -30.41
CA TRP A 53 6.36 -42.94 -31.73
C TRP A 53 6.20 -44.35 -32.33
N GLU A 54 6.06 -45.40 -31.50
CA GLU A 54 5.92 -46.79 -31.97
C GLU A 54 4.60 -47.03 -32.71
N LEU A 55 3.51 -46.41 -32.24
CA LEU A 55 2.21 -46.46 -32.91
C LEU A 55 2.28 -45.82 -34.31
N TYR A 56 3.00 -44.72 -34.44
CA TYR A 56 3.16 -44.02 -35.72
C TYR A 56 4.08 -44.77 -36.69
N LYS A 57 5.17 -45.38 -36.19
CA LYS A 57 6.03 -46.27 -36.99
C LYS A 57 5.27 -47.44 -37.59
N LYS A 58 4.25 -47.99 -36.89
CA LYS A 58 3.41 -49.10 -37.38
C LYS A 58 2.36 -48.69 -38.43
N LYS A 59 1.85 -47.45 -38.37
CA LYS A 59 0.78 -46.98 -39.26
C LYS A 59 1.27 -46.29 -40.54
N ILE A 60 2.50 -45.77 -40.53
CA ILE A 60 3.04 -44.99 -41.64
C ILE A 60 3.88 -45.90 -42.54
N SER A 61 3.46 -46.09 -43.80
CA SER A 61 4.17 -46.92 -44.79
C SER A 61 5.46 -46.29 -45.34
N VAL A 62 5.74 -45.02 -45.04
CA VAL A 62 6.96 -44.33 -45.52
C VAL A 62 8.12 -44.58 -44.55
N PRO A 63 9.14 -45.37 -44.93
CA PRO A 63 10.27 -45.65 -44.06
C PRO A 63 11.11 -44.39 -43.78
N GLY A 64 11.51 -44.20 -42.53
CA GLY A 64 12.41 -43.12 -42.11
C GLY A 64 11.77 -41.74 -41.86
N LEU A 65 10.49 -41.52 -42.20
CA LEU A 65 9.82 -40.23 -41.96
C LEU A 65 9.61 -39.97 -40.46
N VAL A 66 9.14 -40.98 -39.73
CA VAL A 66 8.86 -40.89 -38.28
C VAL A 66 10.15 -40.65 -37.47
N GLU A 67 11.28 -41.20 -37.91
CA GLU A 67 12.58 -41.01 -37.25
C GLU A 67 13.14 -39.60 -37.45
N LYS A 68 12.93 -39.00 -38.63
CA LYS A 68 13.29 -37.60 -38.88
C LYS A 68 12.50 -36.67 -37.95
N PHE A 69 11.19 -36.86 -37.85
CA PHE A 69 10.35 -36.05 -36.96
C PHE A 69 10.66 -36.24 -35.48
N GLN A 70 10.95 -37.48 -35.05
CA GLN A 70 11.39 -37.74 -33.68
C GLN A 70 12.68 -36.94 -33.37
N LYS A 71 13.67 -37.00 -34.27
CA LYS A 71 14.94 -36.30 -34.10
C LYS A 71 14.79 -34.78 -34.10
N GLU A 72 13.96 -34.23 -34.98
CA GLU A 72 13.66 -32.79 -35.01
C GLU A 72 12.90 -32.35 -33.75
N TYR A 73 11.92 -33.12 -33.29
CA TYR A 73 11.17 -32.83 -32.08
C TYR A 73 12.03 -32.84 -30.82
N GLU A 74 12.91 -33.84 -30.66
CA GLU A 74 13.85 -33.90 -29.54
C GLU A 74 14.90 -32.78 -29.59
N SER A 75 15.23 -32.29 -30.79
CA SER A 75 16.14 -31.15 -30.96
C SER A 75 15.50 -29.80 -30.67
N PHE A 76 14.17 -29.71 -30.80
CA PHE A 76 13.42 -28.48 -30.59
C PHE A 76 13.24 -28.22 -29.09
N LYS A 77 13.87 -27.15 -28.60
CA LYS A 77 13.70 -26.66 -27.24
C LYS A 77 12.93 -25.35 -27.27
N VAL A 78 11.83 -25.29 -26.53
CA VAL A 78 11.07 -24.05 -26.35
C VAL A 78 11.91 -23.09 -25.50
N ALA A 79 12.20 -21.90 -26.02
CA ALA A 79 12.90 -20.87 -25.29
C ALA A 79 12.03 -20.36 -24.12
N TYR A 80 12.63 -20.22 -22.95
CA TYR A 80 11.94 -19.66 -21.78
C TYR A 80 11.77 -18.14 -21.95
N PRO A 81 10.65 -17.54 -21.53
CA PRO A 81 10.46 -16.09 -21.63
C PRO A 81 11.51 -15.33 -20.81
N GLU A 82 11.97 -14.19 -21.35
CA GLU A 82 12.88 -13.28 -20.65
C GLU A 82 12.19 -12.61 -19.46
N ASP A 83 12.90 -12.50 -18.34
CA ASP A 83 12.43 -11.80 -17.15
C ASP A 83 12.77 -10.31 -17.23
N LYS A 84 11.75 -9.47 -17.37
CA LYS A 84 11.87 -8.01 -17.49
C LYS A 84 11.48 -7.25 -16.22
N TYR A 85 10.87 -7.91 -15.24
CA TYR A 85 10.13 -7.25 -14.17
C TYR A 85 10.69 -7.54 -12.77
N THR A 86 11.52 -8.58 -12.59
CA THR A 86 12.10 -8.86 -11.27
C THR A 86 13.00 -7.72 -10.76
N SER A 87 13.72 -7.02 -11.65
CA SER A 87 14.54 -5.86 -11.28
C SER A 87 13.68 -4.68 -10.80
N THR A 88 12.61 -4.36 -11.51
CA THR A 88 11.73 -3.23 -11.17
C THR A 88 11.02 -3.46 -9.84
N ILE A 89 10.56 -4.69 -9.57
CA ILE A 89 9.93 -5.06 -8.29
C ILE A 89 10.93 -4.89 -7.13
N ALA A 90 12.19 -5.28 -7.33
CA ALA A 90 13.21 -5.14 -6.29
C ALA A 90 13.52 -3.66 -5.97
N GLU A 91 13.45 -2.78 -6.96
CA GLU A 91 13.61 -1.33 -6.75
C GLU A 91 12.41 -0.73 -6.01
N GLU A 92 11.19 -1.11 -6.38
CA GLU A 92 9.97 -0.68 -5.68
C GLU A 92 9.96 -1.12 -4.22
N ALA A 93 10.36 -2.36 -3.94
CA ALA A 93 10.47 -2.86 -2.57
C ALA A 93 11.40 -1.99 -1.71
N LYS A 94 12.56 -1.59 -2.24
CA LYS A 94 13.49 -0.70 -1.53
C LYS A 94 12.90 0.69 -1.27
N LYS A 95 12.12 1.24 -2.21
CA LYS A 95 11.45 2.53 -2.02
C LYS A 95 10.42 2.44 -0.90
N VAL A 96 9.63 1.37 -0.87
CA VAL A 96 8.62 1.12 0.17
C VAL A 96 9.29 0.93 1.54
N ASP A 97 10.42 0.22 1.62
CA ASP A 97 11.16 0.06 2.89
C ASP A 97 11.61 1.40 3.50
N ILE A 98 12.02 2.35 2.66
CA ILE A 98 12.40 3.70 3.11
C ILE A 98 11.16 4.43 3.67
N LEU A 99 10.03 4.37 2.96
CA LEU A 99 8.78 5.00 3.40
C LEU A 99 8.27 4.40 4.71
N ILE A 100 8.37 3.08 4.88
CA ILE A 100 8.00 2.40 6.13
C ILE A 100 8.83 2.92 7.31
N LYS A 101 10.15 3.04 7.14
CA LYS A 101 11.04 3.57 8.20
C LYS A 101 10.67 5.01 8.55
N GLN A 102 10.46 5.87 7.55
CA GLN A 102 10.04 7.25 7.76
C GLN A 102 8.69 7.32 8.49
N PHE A 103 7.74 6.46 8.13
CA PHE A 103 6.43 6.40 8.79
C PHE A 103 6.57 5.99 10.26
N ILE A 104 7.37 4.96 10.58
CA ILE A 104 7.63 4.52 11.95
C ILE A 104 8.23 5.67 12.78
N ASP A 105 9.23 6.37 12.24
CA ASP A 105 9.87 7.48 12.93
C ASP A 105 8.88 8.63 13.21
N GLN A 106 8.04 8.97 12.22
CA GLN A 106 6.99 9.99 12.39
C GLN A 106 5.92 9.57 13.39
N SER A 107 5.49 8.30 13.36
CA SER A 107 4.53 7.76 14.30
C SER A 107 5.07 7.76 15.73
N ASN A 108 6.33 7.38 15.94
CA ASN A 108 6.94 7.40 17.27
C ASN A 108 7.03 8.83 17.83
N LYS A 109 7.39 9.82 17.00
CA LYS A 109 7.36 11.23 17.41
C LYS A 109 5.96 11.68 17.82
N ARG A 110 4.95 11.37 16.99
CA ARG A 110 3.55 11.69 17.33
C ARG A 110 3.12 11.03 18.64
N ILE A 111 3.51 9.77 18.89
CA ILE A 111 3.19 9.09 20.15
C ILE A 111 3.83 9.85 21.33
N GLU A 112 5.09 10.27 21.21
CA GLU A 112 5.77 11.05 22.25
C GLU A 112 5.08 12.39 22.50
N ASP A 113 4.75 13.14 21.44
CA ASP A 113 4.05 14.42 21.53
C ASP A 113 2.68 14.25 22.22
N ASN A 114 1.87 13.28 21.78
CA ASN A 114 0.57 12.98 22.38
C ASN A 114 0.69 12.53 23.85
N LEU A 115 1.72 11.75 24.21
CA LEU A 115 1.95 11.34 25.60
C LEU A 115 2.33 12.54 26.49
N ASN A 116 3.07 13.51 25.95
CA ASN A 116 3.39 14.74 26.66
C ASN A 116 2.14 15.61 26.85
N GLU A 117 1.29 15.72 25.83
CA GLU A 117 -0.01 16.41 25.93
C GLU A 117 -0.93 15.75 26.95
N ILE A 118 -1.05 14.41 26.94
CA ILE A 118 -1.84 13.67 27.93
C ILE A 118 -1.34 13.95 29.35
N LYS A 119 -0.01 13.91 29.58
CA LYS A 119 0.56 14.24 30.90
C LYS A 119 0.28 15.68 31.32
N ALA A 120 0.35 16.62 30.38
CA ALA A 120 0.01 18.02 30.65
C ALA A 120 -1.46 18.15 31.07
N LEU A 121 -2.37 17.49 30.34
CA LEU A 121 -3.80 17.46 30.65
C LEU A 121 -4.11 16.76 31.98
N GLU A 122 -3.43 15.66 32.31
CA GLU A 122 -3.58 14.96 33.59
C GLU A 122 -3.06 15.79 34.78
N SER A 123 -2.02 16.60 34.55
CA SER A 123 -1.49 17.51 35.58
C SER A 123 -2.36 18.76 35.78
N MET A 124 -3.25 19.05 34.84
CA MET A 124 -4.13 20.21 34.88
C MET A 124 -5.24 20.01 35.92
N MET A 125 -5.61 21.09 36.61
CA MET A 125 -6.80 21.08 37.45
C MET A 125 -8.05 20.85 36.59
N LYS A 126 -9.03 20.10 37.11
CA LYS A 126 -10.31 19.94 36.43
C LYS A 126 -10.95 21.31 36.19
N TYR A 127 -11.44 21.54 34.98
CA TYR A 127 -12.06 22.81 34.60
C TYR A 127 -13.22 23.25 35.52
N GLY A 128 -13.93 22.32 36.16
CA GLY A 128 -15.02 22.66 37.09
C GLY A 128 -14.56 23.27 38.42
N ASP A 129 -13.30 23.03 38.81
CA ASP A 129 -12.70 23.53 40.06
C ASP A 129 -11.73 24.70 39.80
N MET A 130 -11.51 25.06 38.53
CA MET A 130 -10.56 26.06 38.09
C MET A 130 -11.14 27.47 38.21
N THR A 131 -10.36 28.43 38.72
CA THR A 131 -10.78 29.85 38.72
C THR A 131 -10.50 30.48 37.36
N MET A 132 -11.15 31.61 37.05
CA MET A 132 -10.93 32.33 35.79
C MET A 132 -9.48 32.87 35.69
N GLU A 133 -8.83 33.13 36.82
CA GLU A 133 -7.42 33.54 36.88
C GLU A 133 -6.50 32.37 36.54
N ASP A 134 -6.72 31.19 37.13
CA ASP A 134 -5.97 29.96 36.81
C ASP A 134 -6.13 29.56 35.33
N PHE A 135 -7.35 29.70 34.80
CA PHE A 135 -7.63 29.44 33.38
C PHE A 135 -6.83 30.36 32.47
N LYS A 136 -6.70 31.64 32.84
CA LYS A 136 -5.91 32.61 32.09
C LYS A 136 -4.41 32.29 32.10
N ASP A 137 -3.89 31.82 33.22
CA ASP A 137 -2.47 31.44 33.34
C ASP A 137 -2.14 30.18 32.51
N MET A 138 -3.08 29.24 32.39
CA MET A 138 -2.89 27.99 31.62
C MET A 138 -3.22 28.13 30.13
N HIS A 139 -4.21 28.96 29.79
CA HIS A 139 -4.71 29.15 28.42
C HIS A 139 -4.76 30.64 28.05
N PRO A 140 -3.61 31.33 27.98
CA PRO A 140 -3.57 32.76 27.71
C PRO A 140 -4.08 33.13 26.31
N ASP A 141 -4.10 32.18 25.37
CA ASP A 141 -4.58 32.33 24.00
C ASP A 141 -6.11 32.29 23.88
N LEU A 142 -6.80 31.62 24.81
CA LEU A 142 -8.25 31.50 24.85
C LEU A 142 -8.90 32.43 25.89
N ALA A 143 -8.12 32.90 26.85
CA ALA A 143 -8.62 33.74 27.92
C ALA A 143 -8.95 35.16 27.45
N PHE A 144 -9.81 35.83 28.20
CA PHE A 144 -10.15 37.23 27.94
C PHE A 144 -8.93 38.13 28.15
N ASP A 145 -8.56 38.87 27.10
CA ASP A 145 -7.47 39.83 27.11
C ASP A 145 -7.99 41.27 27.28
N PRO A 146 -7.73 41.94 28.43
CA PRO A 146 -8.19 43.31 28.66
C PRO A 146 -7.56 44.35 27.71
N LYS A 147 -6.41 44.03 27.11
CA LYS A 147 -5.70 44.92 26.19
C LYS A 147 -6.24 44.85 24.76
N HIS A 148 -6.85 43.71 24.40
CA HIS A 148 -7.40 43.44 23.08
C HIS A 148 -8.80 42.84 23.25
N PRO A 149 -9.79 43.65 23.66
CA PRO A 149 -11.14 43.16 23.90
C PRO A 149 -11.76 42.67 22.59
N THR A 150 -12.25 41.44 22.59
CA THR A 150 -12.99 40.86 21.46
C THR A 150 -14.48 41.13 21.62
N ILE A 151 -15.18 41.31 20.50
CA ILE A 151 -16.62 41.53 20.44
C ILE A 151 -17.32 40.17 20.35
N PHE A 152 -18.48 40.02 20.98
CA PHE A 152 -19.30 38.82 20.84
C PHE A 152 -19.87 38.71 19.41
N PRO A 153 -19.82 37.53 18.75
CA PRO A 153 -19.25 36.25 19.19
C PRO A 153 -17.71 36.27 19.14
N HIS A 154 -17.04 35.80 20.20
CA HIS A 154 -15.57 35.84 20.37
C HIS A 154 -14.82 34.85 19.45
N GLU A 155 -15.23 34.78 18.19
CA GLU A 155 -14.65 33.99 17.12
C GLU A 155 -13.87 34.92 16.19
N LYS A 156 -12.77 34.42 15.62
CA LYS A 156 -11.87 35.20 14.76
C LYS A 156 -12.62 35.86 13.60
N ASP A 157 -13.52 35.11 12.98
CA ASP A 157 -14.28 35.54 11.80
C ASP A 157 -15.24 36.72 12.05
N TYR A 158 -15.56 36.99 13.32
CA TYR A 158 -16.46 38.07 13.75
C TYR A 158 -15.73 39.23 14.42
N GLN A 159 -14.39 39.14 14.54
CA GLN A 159 -13.58 40.26 14.99
C GLN A 159 -13.29 41.21 13.82
N PRO A 160 -13.21 42.53 14.07
CA PRO A 160 -12.75 43.46 13.06
C PRO A 160 -11.27 43.19 12.75
N ASP A 161 -11.01 42.54 11.61
CA ASP A 161 -9.65 42.38 11.07
C ASP A 161 -9.16 43.72 10.51
N GLU A 162 -7.92 44.12 10.83
CA GLU A 162 -7.32 45.38 10.34
C GLU A 162 -7.31 45.49 8.80
N GLU A 163 -7.34 44.36 8.08
CA GLU A 163 -7.43 44.34 6.61
C GLU A 163 -8.86 44.58 6.09
N THR A 164 -9.87 44.12 6.82
CA THR A 164 -11.29 44.20 6.43
C THR A 164 -11.85 45.58 6.72
N ASP A 165 -11.45 46.20 7.84
CA ASP A 165 -11.85 47.57 8.21
C ASP A 165 -11.24 48.64 7.27
N LYS A 166 -10.01 48.44 6.78
CA LYS A 166 -9.39 49.34 5.79
C LYS A 166 -10.08 49.31 4.43
N GLN A 167 -10.77 48.22 4.09
CA GLN A 167 -11.53 48.10 2.84
C GLN A 167 -12.91 48.76 2.96
N LEU A 168 -13.56 48.65 4.12
CA LEU A 168 -14.84 49.30 4.41
C LEU A 168 -14.72 50.83 4.54
N ALA A 169 -13.60 51.34 5.05
CA ALA A 169 -13.32 52.78 5.15
C ALA A 169 -12.98 53.48 3.83
N LYS A 170 -12.96 52.73 2.70
CA LYS A 170 -12.60 53.24 1.36
C LYS A 170 -13.81 53.57 0.48
N TYR A 171 -15.02 53.36 1.00
CA TYR A 171 -16.30 53.75 0.41
C TYR A 171 -17.01 54.78 1.29
#